data_AF-A0A2E3CU64-F1
#
_entry.id   AF-A0A2E3CU64-F1
#
_cell.length_a   1.000
_cell.length_b   1.000
_cell.length_c   1.000
_cell.angle_alpha   90.00
_cell.angle_beta   90.00
_cell.angle_gamma   90.00
#
_symmetry.space_group_name_H-M   'P 1'
#
loop_
_entity.id
_entity.type
_entity.pdbx_description
1 polymer ?
#
loop_
_entity_poly.entity_id
_entity_poly.type
_entity_poly.pdbx_seq_one_letter_code
_entity_poly.pdbx_strand_id
1 'polypeptide(L)'
;MFENSNPLTEDELDFIDSILEKYQTESSILNASELDGFVTALVSGPNMVMPNQWLPAIWSSGDEDNAPNWESDDEFTRFMSLVMQHMNDSIDMLMNNNEEFEAVFMNAEKGGRVLRIPNDWCLGYLRGMAVGGGWERLPEKYDEYMSAIAIHTDPDMEAKLMQLDQDSLQDMVAMIEPAAQALHRYWLEQRMNKPDDFMPPQTFMPPQQTVQYDQPKVGRNDPCPCGSGKKYKKCCLH
;
A
#
# COMPACT_ATOMS: atom_id res chain seq x y z
N MET A 1 -3.55 0.44 23.46
CA MET A 1 -2.47 -0.54 23.62
C MET A 1 -2.57 -1.40 22.37
N PHE A 2 -1.88 -1.01 21.31
CA PHE A 2 -1.87 -1.77 20.05
C PHE A 2 -0.83 -2.87 20.25
N GLU A 3 -1.27 -4.03 20.69
CA GLU A 3 -0.42 -5.21 20.87
C GLU A 3 -0.21 -5.86 19.50
N ASN A 4 1.06 -5.99 19.12
CA ASN A 4 1.64 -6.71 17.96
C ASN A 4 1.39 -6.12 16.56
N SER A 5 2.24 -5.18 16.13
CA SER A 5 2.62 -5.05 14.73
C SER A 5 3.65 -6.15 14.41
N ASN A 6 3.15 -7.36 14.16
CA ASN A 6 3.96 -8.40 13.55
C ASN A 6 3.86 -8.25 12.02
N PRO A 7 4.94 -8.56 11.28
CA PRO A 7 4.89 -8.68 9.83
C PRO A 7 3.77 -9.61 9.39
N LEU A 8 3.16 -9.32 8.23
CA LEU A 8 2.17 -10.21 7.63
C LEU A 8 2.79 -11.58 7.35
N THR A 9 2.01 -12.63 7.59
CA THR A 9 2.36 -14.00 7.21
C THR A 9 2.16 -14.24 5.71
N GLU A 10 2.76 -15.30 5.16
CA GLU A 10 2.55 -15.70 3.76
C GLU A 10 1.07 -15.91 3.45
N ASP A 11 0.31 -16.59 4.33
CA ASP A 11 -1.14 -16.80 4.17
C ASP A 11 -1.95 -15.48 4.14
N GLU A 12 -1.47 -14.43 4.81
CA GLU A 12 -2.10 -13.11 4.83
C GLU A 12 -1.77 -12.29 3.58
N LEU A 13 -0.53 -12.40 3.07
CA LEU A 13 -0.12 -11.84 1.79
C LEU A 13 -0.89 -12.51 0.63
N ASP A 14 -1.00 -13.84 0.66
CA ASP A 14 -1.80 -14.62 -0.31
C ASP A 14 -3.28 -14.20 -0.28
N PHE A 15 -3.82 -13.91 0.90
CA PHE A 15 -5.17 -13.37 1.02
C PHE A 15 -5.29 -11.99 0.36
N ILE A 16 -4.34 -11.08 0.61
CA ILE A 16 -4.31 -9.76 -0.05
C ILE A 16 -4.26 -9.91 -1.56
N ASP A 17 -3.38 -10.77 -2.08
CA ASP A 17 -3.27 -11.07 -3.52
C ASP A 17 -4.59 -11.56 -4.09
N SER A 18 -5.27 -12.48 -3.41
CA SER A 18 -6.57 -12.99 -3.87
C SER A 18 -7.65 -11.90 -3.94
N ILE A 19 -7.60 -10.91 -3.03
CA ILE A 19 -8.55 -9.79 -3.02
C ILE A 19 -8.22 -8.79 -4.14
N LEU A 20 -6.94 -8.47 -4.33
CA LEU A 20 -6.50 -7.60 -5.42
C LEU A 20 -6.84 -8.22 -6.77
N GLU A 21 -6.58 -9.52 -6.98
CA GLU A 21 -6.92 -10.23 -8.21
C GLU A 21 -8.43 -10.26 -8.47
N LYS A 22 -9.25 -10.50 -7.42
CA LYS A 22 -10.72 -10.57 -7.52
C LYS A 22 -11.35 -9.25 -7.96
N TYR A 23 -10.81 -8.13 -7.51
CA TYR A 23 -11.38 -6.80 -7.72
C TYR A 23 -10.55 -5.90 -8.64
N GLN A 24 -9.52 -6.44 -9.30
CA GLN A 24 -8.61 -5.66 -10.12
C GLN A 24 -9.35 -4.91 -11.24
N THR A 25 -8.82 -3.73 -11.55
CA THR A 25 -9.17 -2.94 -12.72
C THR A 25 -7.91 -2.72 -13.57
N GLU A 26 -8.03 -2.08 -14.72
CA GLU A 26 -6.86 -1.72 -15.52
C GLU A 26 -5.91 -0.75 -14.80
N SER A 27 -6.34 -0.12 -13.70
CA SER A 27 -5.57 0.88 -12.95
C SER A 27 -5.38 0.52 -11.47
N SER A 28 -5.78 -0.67 -11.02
CA SER A 28 -5.57 -1.10 -9.63
C SER A 28 -4.12 -1.47 -9.36
N ILE A 29 -3.76 -1.50 -8.08
CA ILE A 29 -2.59 -2.23 -7.58
C ILE A 29 -2.79 -3.72 -7.89
N LEU A 30 -1.74 -4.38 -8.35
CA LEU A 30 -1.82 -5.74 -8.91
C LEU A 30 -1.69 -6.83 -7.86
N ASN A 31 -0.80 -6.64 -6.88
CA ASN A 31 -0.45 -7.66 -5.89
C ASN A 31 0.10 -7.04 -4.59
N ALA A 32 0.39 -7.89 -3.61
CA ALA A 32 0.90 -7.54 -2.29
C ALA A 32 2.27 -6.85 -2.37
N SER A 33 3.10 -7.17 -3.36
CA SER A 33 4.38 -6.48 -3.61
C SER A 33 4.17 -5.03 -4.04
N GLU A 34 3.26 -4.76 -4.98
CA GLU A 34 2.90 -3.38 -5.34
C GLU A 34 2.20 -2.66 -4.17
N LEU A 35 1.35 -3.34 -3.41
CA LEU A 35 0.74 -2.77 -2.21
C LEU A 35 1.79 -2.38 -1.16
N ASP A 36 2.80 -3.22 -0.93
CA ASP A 36 3.89 -2.95 0.02
C ASP A 36 4.68 -1.70 -0.38
N GLY A 37 5.07 -1.58 -1.64
CA GLY A 37 5.74 -0.38 -2.14
C GLY A 37 4.87 0.87 -1.99
N PHE A 38 3.58 0.75 -2.31
CA PHE A 38 2.59 1.82 -2.15
C PHE A 38 2.49 2.30 -0.71
N VAL A 39 2.27 1.38 0.23
CA VAL A 39 2.17 1.68 1.66
C VAL A 39 3.49 2.26 2.19
N THR A 40 4.63 1.70 1.77
CA THR A 40 5.96 2.18 2.15
C THR A 40 6.13 3.66 1.76
N ALA A 41 5.76 4.05 0.53
CA ALA A 41 5.86 5.45 0.10
C ALA A 41 4.92 6.40 0.88
N LEU A 42 3.72 5.93 1.23
CA LEU A 42 2.77 6.73 2.04
C LEU A 42 3.31 7.03 3.44
N VAL A 43 4.00 6.07 4.06
CA VAL A 43 4.55 6.24 5.42
C VAL A 43 5.94 6.87 5.44
N SER A 44 6.71 6.71 4.35
CA SER A 44 8.05 7.27 4.22
C SER A 44 8.04 8.74 3.79
N GLY A 45 7.00 9.17 3.07
CA GLY A 45 6.92 10.43 2.35
C GLY A 45 6.72 11.69 3.20
N PRO A 46 6.68 12.87 2.56
CA PRO A 46 6.68 14.16 3.26
C PRO A 46 5.40 14.41 4.06
N ASN A 47 4.24 14.02 3.53
CA ASN A 47 2.93 14.43 4.04
C ASN A 47 2.22 13.25 4.70
N MET A 48 1.40 13.54 5.72
CA MET A 48 0.44 12.57 6.22
C MET A 48 -0.73 12.43 5.24
N VAL A 49 -0.95 11.22 4.74
CA VAL A 49 -2.00 10.90 3.76
C VAL A 49 -3.20 10.26 4.45
N MET A 50 -4.39 10.82 4.23
CA MET A 50 -5.61 10.35 4.90
C MET A 50 -6.20 9.12 4.17
N PRO A 51 -6.91 8.22 4.88
CA PRO A 51 -7.52 7.03 4.26
C PRO A 51 -8.39 7.31 3.04
N ASN A 52 -9.15 8.40 3.05
CA ASN A 52 -9.98 8.78 1.90
C ASN A 52 -9.18 9.21 0.66
N GLN A 53 -7.87 9.44 0.78
CA GLN A 53 -6.97 9.77 -0.33
C GLN A 53 -6.29 8.51 -0.85
N TRP A 54 -5.74 7.68 0.03
CA TRP A 54 -4.97 6.51 -0.40
C TRP A 54 -5.81 5.26 -0.66
N LEU A 55 -6.96 5.07 0.00
CA LEU A 55 -7.79 3.88 -0.19
C LEU A 55 -8.38 3.77 -1.60
N PRO A 56 -8.93 4.84 -2.22
CA PRO A 56 -9.32 4.79 -3.63
C PRO A 56 -8.15 4.48 -4.56
N ALA A 57 -6.95 4.95 -4.20
CA ALA A 57 -5.74 4.79 -4.99
C ALA A 57 -5.24 3.34 -5.13
N ILE A 58 -5.73 2.43 -4.28
CA ILE A 58 -5.51 0.99 -4.46
C ILE A 58 -6.22 0.48 -5.73
N TRP A 59 -7.37 1.05 -6.07
CA TRP A 59 -8.25 0.53 -7.12
C TRP A 59 -8.28 1.38 -8.39
N SER A 60 -7.92 2.67 -8.29
CA SER A 60 -8.00 3.66 -9.37
C SER A 60 -6.89 4.69 -9.23
N SER A 61 -6.34 5.17 -10.35
CA SER A 61 -5.33 6.25 -10.35
C SER A 61 -5.93 7.64 -10.67
N GLY A 62 -7.26 7.81 -10.59
CA GLY A 62 -7.95 9.06 -10.95
C GLY A 62 -9.30 9.28 -10.27
N ASP A 63 -10.12 10.18 -10.81
CA ASP A 63 -11.42 10.58 -10.26
C ASP A 63 -12.55 9.55 -10.49
N GLU A 64 -12.24 8.43 -11.16
CA GLU A 64 -13.19 7.35 -11.38
C GLU A 64 -13.39 6.53 -10.10
N ASP A 65 -14.65 6.46 -9.64
CA ASP A 65 -15.06 5.62 -8.52
C ASP A 65 -15.08 4.15 -8.94
N ASN A 66 -13.90 3.54 -8.91
CA ASN A 66 -13.70 2.10 -9.12
C ASN A 66 -13.59 1.36 -7.79
N ALA A 67 -14.30 1.82 -6.75
CA ALA A 67 -14.33 1.11 -5.49
C ALA A 67 -14.86 -0.32 -5.69
N PRO A 68 -14.24 -1.33 -5.06
CA PRO A 68 -14.72 -2.70 -5.16
C PRO A 68 -16.16 -2.85 -4.68
N ASN A 69 -16.93 -3.65 -5.40
CA ASN A 69 -18.21 -4.17 -4.90
C ASN A 69 -17.93 -5.39 -4.03
N TRP A 70 -17.61 -5.13 -2.76
CA TRP A 70 -17.23 -6.15 -1.78
C TRP A 70 -18.30 -7.23 -1.62
N GLU A 71 -17.88 -8.48 -1.52
CA GLU A 71 -18.80 -9.61 -1.33
C GLU A 71 -19.49 -9.54 0.05
N SER A 72 -18.76 -9.03 1.06
CA SER A 72 -19.28 -8.83 2.41
C SER A 72 -18.49 -7.78 3.19
N ASP A 73 -19.09 -7.28 4.27
CA ASP A 73 -18.41 -6.39 5.23
C ASP A 73 -17.22 -7.07 5.92
N ASP A 74 -17.30 -8.38 6.14
CA ASP A 74 -16.22 -9.16 6.77
C ASP A 74 -14.99 -9.25 5.85
N GLU A 75 -15.21 -9.38 4.53
CA GLU A 75 -14.14 -9.40 3.54
C GLU A 75 -13.41 -8.06 3.46
N PHE A 76 -14.17 -6.95 3.36
CA PHE A 76 -13.62 -5.60 3.42
C PHE A 76 -12.86 -5.36 4.73
N THR A 77 -13.46 -5.73 5.86
CA THR A 77 -12.86 -5.52 7.19
C THR A 77 -11.56 -6.31 7.32
N ARG A 78 -11.51 -7.54 6.83
CA ARG A 78 -10.30 -8.36 6.85
C ARG A 78 -9.21 -7.75 5.97
N PHE A 79 -9.53 -7.39 4.73
CA PHE A 79 -8.58 -6.74 3.82
C PHE A 79 -8.01 -5.46 4.44
N MET A 80 -8.87 -4.56 4.91
CA MET A 80 -8.45 -3.31 5.53
C MET A 80 -7.63 -3.51 6.80
N SER A 81 -7.96 -4.52 7.62
CA SER A 81 -7.19 -4.83 8.83
C SER A 81 -5.76 -5.24 8.49
N LEU A 82 -5.57 -6.06 7.45
CA LEU A 82 -4.26 -6.49 7.00
C LEU A 82 -3.47 -5.35 6.37
N VAL A 83 -4.10 -4.51 5.53
CA VAL A 83 -3.45 -3.30 4.97
C VAL A 83 -2.98 -2.37 6.10
N MET A 84 -3.81 -2.16 7.13
CA MET A 84 -3.44 -1.31 8.27
C MET A 84 -2.37 -1.96 9.16
N GLN A 85 -2.41 -3.28 9.36
CA GLN A 85 -1.36 -4.02 10.06
C GLN A 85 -0.03 -3.84 9.33
N HIS A 86 -0.03 -4.04 8.01
CA HIS A 86 1.13 -3.88 7.14
C HIS A 86 1.68 -2.45 7.21
N MET A 87 0.82 -1.44 7.11
CA MET A 87 1.21 -0.04 7.24
C MET A 87 1.85 0.28 8.59
N ASN A 88 1.32 -0.27 9.68
CA ASN A 88 1.90 -0.09 11.01
C ASN A 88 3.25 -0.80 11.16
N ASP A 89 3.41 -1.97 10.55
CA ASP A 89 4.68 -2.70 10.50
C ASP A 89 5.73 -1.90 9.72
N SER A 90 5.40 -1.40 8.51
CA SER A 90 6.30 -0.54 7.73
C SER A 90 6.69 0.73 8.49
N ILE A 91 5.76 1.35 9.25
CA ILE A 91 6.06 2.50 10.12
C ILE A 91 7.08 2.11 11.20
N ASP A 92 6.85 0.99 11.90
CA ASP A 92 7.73 0.54 12.97
C ASP A 92 9.13 0.18 12.43
N MET A 93 9.20 -0.55 11.33
CA MET A 93 10.46 -0.87 10.65
C MET A 93 11.18 0.42 10.25
N LEU A 94 10.54 1.34 9.55
CA LEU A 94 11.21 2.56 9.08
C LEU A 94 11.61 3.51 10.21
N MET A 95 10.87 3.56 11.33
CA MET A 95 11.14 4.45 12.46
C MET A 95 12.11 3.87 13.48
N ASN A 96 11.91 2.62 13.89
CA ASN A 96 12.56 2.02 15.05
C ASN A 96 13.60 0.95 14.66
N ASN A 97 13.37 0.22 13.57
CA ASN A 97 14.22 -0.89 13.11
C ASN A 97 14.71 -0.66 11.67
N ASN A 98 15.11 0.59 11.36
CA ASN A 98 15.32 1.04 9.98
C ASN A 98 16.28 0.14 9.20
N GLU A 99 17.35 -0.35 9.86
CA GLU A 99 18.36 -1.25 9.26
C GLU A 99 17.83 -2.66 8.95
N GLU A 100 16.71 -3.06 9.54
CA GLU A 100 16.03 -4.35 9.34
C GLU A 100 14.86 -4.26 8.34
N PHE A 101 14.58 -3.07 7.80
CA PHE A 101 13.52 -2.89 6.79
C PHE A 101 13.78 -3.78 5.57
N GLU A 102 12.80 -4.63 5.24
CA GLU A 102 12.80 -5.52 4.08
C GLU A 102 11.58 -5.23 3.21
N ALA A 103 11.81 -5.05 1.91
CA ALA A 103 10.75 -4.87 0.93
C ALA A 103 10.16 -6.23 0.51
N VAL A 104 8.83 -6.30 0.42
CA VAL A 104 8.09 -7.46 -0.08
C VAL A 104 8.18 -7.48 -1.61
N PHE A 105 9.27 -8.04 -2.13
CA PHE A 105 9.43 -8.26 -3.56
C PHE A 105 8.85 -9.59 -4.01
N MET A 106 8.37 -9.61 -5.26
CA MET A 106 8.08 -10.86 -5.95
C MET A 106 9.39 -11.66 -6.14
N ASN A 107 9.28 -12.98 -6.13
CA ASN A 107 10.43 -13.87 -6.28
C ASN A 107 10.26 -14.82 -7.46
N ALA A 108 11.36 -15.14 -8.14
CA ALA A 108 11.40 -16.20 -9.15
C ALA A 108 12.56 -17.17 -8.92
N GLU A 109 12.29 -18.46 -9.11
CA GLU A 109 13.34 -19.48 -9.09
C GLU A 109 13.98 -19.65 -10.47
N LYS A 110 15.30 -19.48 -10.55
CA LYS A 110 16.06 -19.69 -11.79
C LYS A 110 17.39 -20.38 -11.48
N GLY A 111 17.54 -21.62 -11.97
CA GLY A 111 18.78 -22.38 -11.81
C GLY A 111 19.15 -22.68 -10.35
N GLY A 112 18.16 -22.88 -9.48
CA GLY A 112 18.37 -23.15 -8.05
C GLY A 112 18.71 -21.92 -7.20
N ARG A 113 18.60 -20.72 -7.77
CA ARG A 113 18.68 -19.44 -7.06
C ARG A 113 17.29 -18.79 -7.01
N VAL A 114 16.97 -18.14 -5.90
CA VAL A 114 15.81 -17.26 -5.77
C VAL A 114 16.24 -15.86 -6.22
N LEU A 115 15.47 -15.26 -7.11
CA LEU A 115 15.70 -13.92 -7.64
C LEU A 115 14.62 -12.97 -7.18
N ARG A 116 15.03 -11.82 -6.64
CA ARG A 116 14.15 -10.73 -6.24
C ARG A 116 13.74 -9.93 -7.47
N ILE A 117 12.44 -9.72 -7.65
CA ILE A 117 11.81 -8.99 -8.76
C ILE A 117 11.15 -7.72 -8.18
N PRO A 118 11.74 -6.54 -8.40
CA PRO A 118 11.30 -5.32 -7.72
C PRO A 118 10.20 -4.54 -8.44
N ASN A 119 9.87 -4.88 -9.69
CA ASN A 119 9.08 -4.04 -10.58
C ASN A 119 7.75 -3.58 -9.96
N ASP A 120 6.98 -4.53 -9.42
CA ASP A 120 5.67 -4.25 -8.83
C ASP A 120 5.81 -3.38 -7.58
N TRP A 121 6.78 -3.69 -6.72
CA TRP A 121 7.07 -2.88 -5.54
C TRP A 121 7.46 -1.44 -5.91
N CYS A 122 8.37 -1.27 -6.87
CA CYS A 122 8.78 0.05 -7.32
C CYS A 122 7.61 0.83 -7.95
N LEU A 123 6.75 0.16 -8.71
CA LEU A 123 5.54 0.78 -9.26
C LEU A 123 4.61 1.28 -8.15
N GLY A 124 4.41 0.45 -7.13
CA GLY A 124 3.66 0.78 -5.94
C GLY A 124 4.23 2.00 -5.24
N TYR A 125 5.55 2.02 -5.04
CA TYR A 125 6.25 3.14 -4.40
C TYR A 125 6.01 4.44 -5.15
N LEU A 126 6.16 4.45 -6.48
CA LEU A 126 5.90 5.63 -7.30
C LEU A 126 4.43 6.07 -7.25
N ARG A 127 3.49 5.12 -7.22
CA ARG A 127 2.05 5.40 -7.03
C ARG A 127 1.81 6.08 -5.67
N GLY A 128 2.40 5.54 -4.59
CA GLY A 128 2.26 6.10 -3.24
C GLY A 128 2.88 7.50 -3.13
N MET A 129 3.99 7.74 -3.83
CA MET A 129 4.57 9.08 -3.96
C MET A 129 3.62 10.06 -4.63
N ALA A 130 2.99 9.66 -5.73
CA ALA A 130 2.03 10.50 -6.45
C ALA A 130 0.81 10.86 -5.58
N VAL A 131 0.29 9.89 -4.81
CA VAL A 131 -0.83 10.10 -3.88
C VAL A 131 -0.43 11.01 -2.70
N GLY A 132 0.76 10.80 -2.13
CA GLY A 132 1.23 11.59 -1.00
C GLY A 132 1.60 13.02 -1.35
N GLY A 133 2.08 13.26 -2.57
CA GLY A 133 2.50 14.57 -3.06
C GLY A 133 3.69 15.15 -2.29
N GLY A 134 4.19 16.32 -2.71
CA GLY A 134 5.23 17.05 -1.96
C GLY A 134 6.66 16.56 -2.18
N TRP A 135 6.86 15.53 -3.02
CA TRP A 135 8.16 14.95 -3.36
C TRP A 135 9.01 15.86 -4.25
N GLU A 136 8.40 16.82 -4.95
CA GLU A 136 9.08 17.87 -5.70
C GLU A 136 9.95 18.80 -4.82
N ARG A 137 9.76 18.73 -3.50
CA ARG A 137 10.57 19.44 -2.50
C ARG A 137 11.84 18.66 -2.09
N LEU A 138 12.07 17.47 -2.64
CA LEU A 138 13.25 16.66 -2.36
C LEU A 138 14.50 17.35 -2.95
N PRO A 139 15.57 17.57 -2.17
CA PRO A 139 16.81 18.15 -2.68
C PRO A 139 17.52 17.21 -3.67
N GLU A 140 18.14 17.78 -4.73
CA GLU A 140 18.84 17.05 -5.80
C GLU A 140 19.85 16.00 -5.29
N LYS A 141 20.47 16.23 -4.13
CA LYS A 141 21.40 15.25 -3.53
C LYS A 141 20.76 13.91 -3.17
N TYR A 142 19.44 13.80 -3.19
CA TYR A 142 18.72 12.54 -2.96
C TYR A 142 18.17 11.90 -4.26
N ASP A 143 18.44 12.49 -5.43
CA ASP A 143 17.97 11.99 -6.72
C ASP A 143 18.47 10.57 -7.01
N GLU A 144 19.65 10.21 -6.50
CA GLU A 144 20.21 8.86 -6.64
C GLU A 144 19.33 7.79 -5.97
N TYR A 145 18.76 8.08 -4.79
CA TYR A 145 17.87 7.16 -4.08
C TYR A 145 16.54 7.04 -4.83
N MET A 146 16.03 8.16 -5.37
CA MET A 146 14.83 8.07 -6.19
C MET A 146 15.06 7.29 -7.48
N SER A 147 16.21 7.49 -8.11
CA SER A 147 16.57 6.77 -9.33
C SER A 147 16.73 5.28 -9.08
N ALA A 148 17.27 4.88 -7.93
CA ALA A 148 17.41 3.47 -7.54
C ALA A 148 16.05 2.74 -7.49
N ILE A 149 14.97 3.43 -7.11
CA ILE A 149 13.61 2.88 -7.11
C ILE A 149 13.00 2.95 -8.52
N ALA A 150 13.00 4.14 -9.13
CA ALA A 150 12.25 4.41 -10.37
C ALA A 150 12.79 3.69 -11.62
N ILE A 151 14.09 3.35 -11.65
CA ILE A 151 14.70 2.68 -12.80
C ILE A 151 14.04 1.34 -13.16
N HIS A 152 13.45 0.66 -12.17
CA HIS A 152 12.81 -0.65 -12.33
C HIS A 152 11.40 -0.57 -12.95
N THR A 153 10.83 0.63 -13.08
CA THR A 153 9.52 0.85 -13.69
C THR A 153 9.60 1.55 -15.04
N ASP A 154 10.80 1.95 -15.47
CA ASP A 154 11.02 2.74 -16.68
C ASP A 154 11.10 1.84 -17.94
N PRO A 155 10.14 1.95 -18.89
CA PRO A 155 10.16 1.19 -20.12
C PRO A 155 11.43 1.42 -20.97
N ASP A 156 12.03 2.61 -20.91
CA ASP A 156 13.25 2.93 -21.65
C ASP A 156 14.50 2.26 -21.04
N MET A 157 14.41 1.82 -19.78
CA MET A 157 15.47 1.12 -19.07
C MET A 157 15.31 -0.40 -19.10
N GLU A 158 14.11 -0.92 -19.32
CA GLU A 158 13.80 -2.34 -19.37
C GLU A 158 14.79 -3.12 -20.27
N ALA A 159 14.99 -2.67 -21.52
CA ALA A 159 15.88 -3.33 -22.47
C ALA A 159 17.36 -3.31 -22.04
N LYS A 160 17.78 -2.32 -21.24
CA LYS A 160 19.14 -2.25 -20.70
C LYS A 160 19.30 -3.17 -19.50
N LEU A 161 18.31 -3.22 -18.62
CA LEU A 161 18.30 -4.13 -17.46
C LEU A 161 18.33 -5.59 -17.90
N MET A 162 17.62 -5.94 -18.97
CA MET A 162 17.64 -7.29 -19.56
C MET A 162 19.01 -7.72 -20.12
N GLN A 163 19.92 -6.78 -20.37
CA GLN A 163 21.28 -7.07 -20.86
C GLN A 163 22.28 -7.28 -19.73
N LEU A 164 21.95 -6.90 -18.50
CA LEU A 164 22.81 -7.12 -17.34
C LEU A 164 22.87 -8.61 -17.02
N ASP A 165 24.01 -9.04 -16.48
CA ASP A 165 24.07 -10.34 -15.83
C ASP A 165 23.24 -10.32 -14.53
N GLN A 166 22.95 -11.53 -14.05
CA GLN A 166 22.06 -11.72 -12.92
C GLN A 166 22.59 -11.08 -11.62
N ASP A 167 23.90 -11.13 -11.38
CA ASP A 167 24.48 -10.62 -10.15
C ASP A 167 24.48 -9.08 -10.18
N SER A 168 24.85 -8.47 -11.31
CA SER A 168 24.73 -7.02 -11.52
C SER A 168 23.30 -6.50 -11.35
N LEU A 169 22.30 -7.25 -11.83
CA LEU A 169 20.89 -6.87 -11.65
C LEU A 169 20.49 -6.93 -10.17
N GLN A 170 20.86 -8.00 -9.45
CA GLN A 170 20.53 -8.12 -8.03
C GLN A 170 21.28 -7.10 -7.17
N ASP A 171 22.49 -6.67 -7.55
CA ASP A 171 23.20 -5.56 -6.91
C ASP A 171 22.41 -4.25 -7.03
N MET A 172 21.76 -4.00 -8.18
CA MET A 172 20.87 -2.84 -8.33
C MET A 172 19.61 -2.97 -7.46
N VAL A 173 18.99 -4.16 -7.43
CA VAL A 173 17.82 -4.43 -6.57
C VAL A 173 18.13 -4.18 -5.10
N ALA A 174 19.35 -4.54 -4.65
CA ALA A 174 19.79 -4.34 -3.28
C ALA A 174 19.92 -2.85 -2.87
N MET A 175 19.87 -1.92 -3.82
CA MET A 175 19.90 -0.47 -3.54
C MET A 175 18.53 0.11 -3.20
N ILE A 176 17.44 -0.62 -3.45
CA ILE A 176 16.06 -0.13 -3.27
C ILE A 176 15.73 0.10 -1.79
N GLU A 177 16.04 -0.87 -0.92
CA GLU A 177 15.75 -0.77 0.51
C GLU A 177 16.55 0.37 1.18
N PRO A 178 17.89 0.50 0.97
CA PRO A 178 18.64 1.67 1.43
C PRO A 178 18.09 3.00 0.89
N ALA A 179 17.57 3.01 -0.33
CA ALA A 179 16.95 4.21 -0.89
C ALA A 179 15.67 4.60 -0.15
N ALA A 180 14.74 3.66 0.07
CA ALA A 180 13.53 3.91 0.85
C ALA A 180 13.84 4.40 2.28
N GLN A 181 14.82 3.77 2.93
CA GLN A 181 15.33 4.15 4.25
C GLN A 181 15.89 5.59 4.27
N ALA A 182 16.72 5.95 3.28
CA ALA A 182 17.32 7.28 3.18
C ALA A 182 16.27 8.38 2.93
N LEU A 183 15.31 8.11 2.05
CA LEU A 183 14.19 9.00 1.75
C LEU A 183 13.30 9.20 2.98
N HIS A 184 12.94 8.13 3.68
CA HIS A 184 12.19 8.21 4.94
C HIS A 184 12.92 9.07 5.97
N ARG A 185 14.23 8.83 6.18
CA ARG A 185 15.04 9.56 7.16
C ARG A 185 15.03 11.06 6.91
N TYR A 186 15.18 11.46 5.65
CA TYR A 186 15.11 12.86 5.27
C TYR A 186 13.73 13.47 5.59
N TRP A 187 12.64 12.83 5.17
CA TRP A 187 11.31 13.37 5.39
C TRP A 187 10.89 13.35 6.85
N LEU A 188 11.29 12.34 7.61
CA LEU A 188 11.07 12.29 9.05
C LEU A 188 11.71 13.51 9.73
N GLU A 189 12.96 13.84 9.38
CA GLU A 189 13.63 15.04 9.88
C GLU A 189 12.86 16.33 9.51
N GLN A 190 12.32 16.43 8.30
CA GLN A 190 11.50 17.58 7.90
C GLN A 190 10.20 17.68 8.71
N ARG A 191 9.48 16.56 8.89
CA ARG A 191 8.24 16.50 9.67
C ARG A 191 8.48 16.82 11.14
N MET A 192 9.60 16.39 11.71
CA MET A 192 9.97 16.69 13.10
C MET A 192 10.34 18.17 13.30
N ASN A 193 10.98 18.80 12.31
CA ASN A 193 11.42 20.19 12.42
C ASN A 193 10.32 21.22 12.09
N LYS A 194 9.34 20.85 11.24
CA LYS A 194 8.27 21.75 10.78
C LYS A 194 6.91 21.02 10.66
N PRO A 195 6.34 20.52 11.76
CA PRO A 195 5.15 19.67 11.71
C PRO A 195 3.94 20.30 11.02
N ASP A 196 3.74 21.62 11.17
CA ASP A 196 2.61 22.35 10.57
C ASP A 196 2.66 22.38 9.02
N ASP A 197 3.85 22.24 8.41
CA ASP A 197 4.03 22.26 6.95
C ASP A 197 3.66 20.91 6.28
N PHE A 198 3.45 19.87 7.08
CA PHE A 198 3.28 18.48 6.63
C PHE A 198 2.05 17.77 7.23
N MET A 199 1.30 18.45 8.09
CA MET A 199 -0.01 17.99 8.56
C MET A 199 -1.14 18.40 7.59
N PRO A 200 -2.17 17.56 7.39
CA PRO A 200 -3.36 17.98 6.68
C PRO A 200 -4.07 19.12 7.46
N PRO A 201 -4.63 20.13 6.78
CA PRO A 201 -5.35 21.22 7.44
C PRO A 201 -6.48 20.72 8.35
N GLN A 202 -6.68 21.34 9.52
CA GLN A 202 -7.65 20.89 10.53
C GLN A 202 -9.12 20.85 10.05
N THR A 203 -9.44 21.41 8.88
CA THR A 203 -10.77 21.41 8.26
C THR A 203 -11.06 20.19 7.38
N PHE A 204 -10.13 19.24 7.24
CA PHE A 204 -10.35 18.03 6.47
C PHE A 204 -11.21 17.03 7.28
N MET A 205 -12.52 17.05 7.02
CA MET A 205 -13.38 15.91 7.33
C MET A 205 -13.27 14.92 6.16
N PRO A 206 -12.81 13.67 6.37
CA PRO A 206 -12.76 12.70 5.29
C PRO A 206 -14.19 12.42 4.80
N PRO A 207 -14.47 12.44 3.48
CA PRO A 207 -15.70 11.87 2.97
C PRO A 207 -15.77 10.41 3.41
N GLN A 208 -16.87 10.02 4.06
CA GLN A 208 -17.13 8.61 4.33
C GLN A 208 -17.35 7.92 2.99
N GLN A 209 -16.44 7.04 2.56
CA GLN A 209 -16.74 6.13 1.46
C GLN A 209 -17.98 5.32 1.84
N THR A 210 -19.05 5.49 1.07
CA THR A 210 -20.24 4.68 1.24
C THR A 210 -20.00 3.35 0.55
N VAL A 211 -19.86 2.27 1.32
CA VAL A 211 -19.87 0.91 0.79
C VAL A 211 -21.14 0.74 -0.04
N GLN A 212 -20.98 0.48 -1.34
CA GLN A 212 -22.08 0.14 -2.24
C GLN A 212 -22.31 -1.37 -2.16
N TYR A 213 -23.57 -1.79 -2.01
CA TYR A 213 -23.96 -3.20 -1.92
C TYR A 213 -24.97 -3.48 -3.03
N ASP A 214 -24.80 -4.59 -3.76
CA ASP A 214 -25.83 -5.11 -4.69
C ASP A 214 -27.04 -5.69 -3.95
N GLN A 215 -26.89 -6.03 -2.67
CA GLN A 215 -28.02 -6.48 -1.85
C GLN A 215 -28.81 -5.28 -1.33
N PRO A 216 -30.15 -5.29 -1.43
CA PRO A 216 -30.97 -4.22 -0.87
C PRO A 216 -30.69 -4.11 0.63
N LYS A 217 -30.32 -2.91 1.08
CA LYS A 217 -30.07 -2.60 2.49
C LYS A 217 -31.27 -3.09 3.32
N VAL A 218 -31.06 -4.16 4.10
CA VAL A 218 -32.08 -4.67 5.02
C VAL A 218 -32.23 -3.64 6.14
N GLY A 219 -33.38 -2.98 6.15
CA GLY A 219 -33.69 -1.99 7.16
C GLY A 219 -33.67 -2.62 8.55
N ARG A 220 -33.20 -1.87 9.55
CA ARG A 220 -33.14 -2.31 10.95
C ARG A 220 -34.45 -2.93 11.48
N ASN A 221 -35.60 -2.56 10.92
CA ASN A 221 -36.92 -3.08 11.28
C ASN A 221 -37.48 -4.15 10.35
N ASP A 222 -36.80 -4.48 9.26
CA ASP A 222 -37.25 -5.44 8.25
C ASP A 222 -37.08 -6.89 8.74
N PRO A 223 -37.81 -7.86 8.15
CA PRO A 223 -37.61 -9.27 8.43
C PRO A 223 -36.16 -9.70 8.23
N CYS A 224 -35.63 -10.44 9.19
CA CYS A 224 -34.24 -10.86 9.17
C CYS A 224 -34.02 -11.95 8.09
N PRO A 225 -33.02 -11.80 7.21
CA PRO A 225 -32.79 -12.74 6.09
C PRO A 225 -32.33 -14.14 6.54
N CYS A 226 -31.93 -14.34 7.80
CA CYS A 226 -31.53 -15.64 8.35
C CYS A 226 -32.69 -16.64 8.56
N GLY A 227 -33.91 -16.31 8.14
CA GLY A 227 -35.08 -17.19 8.26
C GLY A 227 -35.68 -17.30 9.67
N SER A 228 -35.20 -16.49 10.63
CA SER A 228 -35.66 -16.56 12.03
C SER A 228 -37.08 -16.02 12.27
N GLY A 229 -37.66 -15.33 11.28
CA GLY A 229 -38.94 -14.62 11.40
C GLY A 229 -38.92 -13.38 12.29
N LYS A 230 -37.77 -12.99 12.84
CA LYS A 230 -37.60 -11.79 13.69
C LYS A 230 -37.20 -10.57 12.86
N LYS A 231 -37.37 -9.36 13.42
CA LYS A 231 -36.80 -8.12 12.83
C LYS A 231 -35.27 -8.18 12.88
N TYR A 232 -34.59 -7.63 11.87
CA TYR A 232 -33.12 -7.64 11.76
C TYR A 232 -32.43 -7.18 13.06
N LYS A 233 -32.91 -6.07 13.65
CA LYS A 233 -32.39 -5.54 14.94
C LYS A 233 -32.48 -6.43 16.16
N LYS A 234 -33.30 -7.49 16.11
CA LYS A 234 -33.54 -8.42 17.22
C LYS A 234 -32.98 -9.81 16.94
N CYS A 235 -32.17 -9.95 15.90
CA CYS A 235 -31.66 -11.24 15.48
C CYS A 235 -30.17 -11.20 15.15
N CYS A 236 -29.77 -10.41 14.16
CA CYS A 236 -28.39 -10.43 13.62
C CYS A 236 -27.64 -9.11 13.83
N LEU A 237 -28.29 -8.07 14.36
CA LEU A 237 -27.67 -6.77 14.66
C LEU A 237 -27.32 -6.65 16.15
N HIS A 238 -26.66 -7.66 16.72
CA HIS A 238 -26.28 -7.69 18.12
C HIS A 238 -24.90 -7.10 18.35
#